data_AF-A0A8S8YHB8-F1
#
_entry.id   AF-A0A8S8YHB8-F1
#
_cell.length_a   1.000
_cell.length_b   1.000
_cell.length_c   1.000
_cell.angle_alpha   90.00
_cell.angle_beta   90.00
_cell.angle_gamma   90.00
#
_symmetry.space_group_name_H-M   'P 1'
#
loop_
_entity.id
_entity.type
_entity.pdbx_description
1 polymer ?
#
loop_
_entity_poly.entity_id
_entity_poly.type
_entity_poly.pdbx_seq_one_letter_code
_entity_poly.pdbx_strand_id
1 'polypeptide(L)' 'MHPQFGDGVVAGHGTVDGRRVFCFSQDFTVFGGSMGEMHANKICKVLEMAERARVPIVCIWDGGGQRAHDGYIHWLLLE' A
#
# COMPACT_ATOMS: atom_id res chain seq x y z
N MET A 1 16.72 -5.55 -1.14
CA MET A 1 15.48 -6.31 -0.90
C MET A 1 15.35 -6.56 0.59
N HIS A 2 14.25 -6.13 1.20
CA HIS A 2 14.00 -6.35 2.64
C HIS A 2 13.67 -7.83 2.91
N PRO A 3 14.07 -8.40 4.07
CA PRO A 3 13.87 -9.82 4.36
C PRO A 3 12.42 -10.21 4.64
N GLN A 4 11.55 -9.24 4.95
CA GLN A 4 10.14 -9.47 5.24
C GLN A 4 9.31 -9.50 3.95
N PHE A 5 8.48 -10.53 3.81
CA PHE A 5 7.44 -10.52 2.78
C PHE A 5 6.43 -9.40 3.04
N GLY A 6 5.83 -8.87 1.99
CA GLY A 6 4.79 -7.86 2.12
C GLY A 6 5.30 -6.43 2.03
N ASP A 7 6.49 -6.15 2.58
CA ASP A 7 7.07 -4.80 2.76
C ASP A 7 6.23 -3.88 3.66
N GLY A 8 5.49 -4.45 4.61
CA GLY A 8 4.67 -3.71 5.58
C GLY A 8 3.30 -3.23 5.05
N VAL A 9 2.84 -3.79 3.93
CA VAL A 9 1.47 -3.57 3.44
C VAL A 9 0.86 -4.84 2.84
N VAL A 10 -0.37 -5.11 3.25
CA VAL A 10 -1.24 -6.10 2.65
C VAL A 10 -2.17 -5.38 1.69
N ALA A 11 -2.27 -5.82 0.44
CA ALA A 11 -3.13 -5.23 -0.58
C ALA A 11 -3.87 -6.33 -1.35
N GLY A 12 -5.10 -6.05 -1.76
CA GLY A 12 -5.92 -7.03 -2.46
C GLY A 12 -7.29 -6.50 -2.87
N HIS A 13 -8.19 -7.44 -3.15
CA HIS A 13 -9.57 -7.16 -3.52
C HIS A 13 -10.50 -8.25 -2.99
N GLY A 14 -11.79 -7.90 -2.87
CA GLY A 14 -12.82 -8.81 -2.39
C GLY A 14 -14.21 -8.26 -2.66
N THR A 15 -15.16 -8.68 -1.83
CA THR A 15 -16.54 -8.18 -1.86
C THR A 15 -16.98 -7.71 -0.47
N VAL A 16 -17.74 -6.62 -0.43
CA VAL A 16 -18.47 -6.14 0.75
C VAL A 16 -19.93 -6.05 0.32
N ASP A 17 -20.81 -6.77 1.00
CA ASP A 17 -22.23 -6.89 0.63
C ASP A 17 -22.45 -7.24 -0.86
N GLY A 18 -21.62 -8.17 -1.38
CA GLY A 18 -21.66 -8.59 -2.78
C GLY A 18 -21.09 -7.58 -3.79
N ARG A 19 -20.70 -6.38 -3.36
CA ARG A 19 -20.10 -5.34 -4.21
C ARG A 19 -18.59 -5.49 -4.21
N ARG A 20 -17.97 -5.51 -5.39
CA ARG A 20 -16.50 -5.57 -5.52
C ARG A 20 -15.85 -4.35 -4.86
N VAL A 21 -14.81 -4.59 -4.09
CA VAL A 21 -13.97 -3.54 -3.48
C VAL A 21 -12.50 -3.92 -3.59
N PHE A 22 -11.64 -2.90 -3.63
CA PHE A 22 -10.20 -3.06 -3.42
C PHE A 22 -9.83 -2.58 -2.02
N CYS A 23 -8.71 -3.06 -1.49
CA CYS A 23 -8.21 -2.54 -0.22
C CYS A 23 -6.70 -2.67 -0.07
N PHE A 24 -6.15 -1.86 0.83
CA PHE A 24 -4.89 -2.15 1.48
C PHE A 24 -4.95 -1.81 2.96
N SER A 25 -4.05 -2.44 3.72
CA SER A 25 -3.80 -2.16 5.13
C SER A 25 -2.30 -2.18 5.37
N GLN A 26 -1.78 -1.09 5.93
CA GLN A 26 -0.40 -1.06 6.43
C GLN A 26 -0.31 -1.91 7.70
N ASP A 27 0.87 -2.49 7.92
CA ASP A 27 1.17 -3.31 9.10
C ASP A 27 2.26 -2.62 9.92
N PHE A 28 1.87 -2.03 11.05
CA PHE A 28 2.78 -1.31 11.94
C PHE A 28 3.91 -2.22 12.49
N THR A 29 3.67 -3.53 12.61
CA THR A 29 4.66 -4.46 13.17
C THR A 29 5.85 -4.69 12.23
N VAL A 30 5.71 -4.35 10.95
CA VAL A 30 6.75 -4.47 9.93
C VAL A 30 7.32 -3.09 9.62
N PHE A 31 8.53 -2.82 10.10
CA PHE A 31 9.22 -1.54 9.93
C PHE A 31 8.40 -0.32 10.39
N GLY A 32 7.54 -0.47 11.41
CA GLY A 32 6.66 0.61 11.86
C GLY A 32 5.58 0.98 10.83
N GLY A 33 5.25 0.09 9.89
CA GLY A 33 4.37 0.38 8.75
C GLY A 33 4.93 1.46 7.81
N SER A 34 6.23 1.74 7.90
CA SER A 34 6.86 2.79 7.09
C SER A 34 6.87 2.42 5.61
N MET A 35 6.67 3.44 4.77
CA MET A 35 6.54 3.31 3.33
C MET A 35 7.91 3.36 2.66
N GLY A 36 8.36 2.21 2.15
CA GLY A 36 9.48 2.08 1.20
C GLY A 36 9.00 1.94 -0.25
N GLU A 37 9.94 1.69 -1.17
CA GLU A 37 9.63 1.61 -2.61
C GLU A 37 8.62 0.50 -2.96
N MET A 38 8.81 -0.72 -2.47
CA MET A 38 7.93 -1.84 -2.81
C MET A 38 6.57 -1.74 -2.13
N HIS A 39 6.53 -1.21 -0.91
CA HIS A 39 5.31 -0.84 -0.21
C HIS A 39 4.45 0.12 -1.03
N ALA A 40 5.06 1.21 -1.51
CA ALA A 40 4.39 2.19 -2.34
C ALA A 40 3.92 1.60 -3.67
N ASN A 41 4.78 0.84 -4.36
CA ASN A 41 4.42 0.20 -5.62
C ASN A 41 3.20 -0.73 -5.49
N LYS A 42 3.06 -1.43 -4.36
CA LYS A 42 1.86 -2.22 -4.06
C LYS A 42 0.60 -1.37 -3.87
N ILE A 43 0.71 -0.25 -3.15
CA ILE A 43 -0.40 0.68 -2.95
C ILE A 43 -0.83 1.30 -4.29
N CYS A 44 0.13 1.80 -5.08
CA CYS A 44 -0.13 2.31 -6.43
C CYS A 44 -0.81 1.24 -7.30
N LYS A 45 -0.33 0.00 -7.25
CA LYS A 45 -0.91 -1.09 -8.04
C LYS A 45 -2.38 -1.34 -7.70
N VAL A 46 -2.72 -1.39 -6.42
CA VAL A 46 -4.11 -1.65 -6.00
C VAL A 46 -5.02 -0.45 -6.31
N LEU A 47 -4.50 0.78 -6.22
CA LEU A 47 -5.19 2.00 -6.64
C LEU A 47 -5.51 1.99 -8.14
N GLU A 48 -4.52 1.69 -8.99
CA GLU A 48 -4.71 1.56 -10.44
C GLU A 48 -5.77 0.50 -10.79
N MET A 49 -5.75 -0.64 -10.09
CA MET A 49 -6.72 -1.70 -10.30
C MET A 49 -8.14 -1.27 -9.92
N ALA A 50 -8.29 -0.55 -8.81
CA ALA A 50 -9.57 0.01 -8.38
C ALA A 50 -10.11 1.05 -9.37
N GLU A 51 -9.23 1.94 -9.85
CA GLU A 51 -9.56 2.96 -10.84
C GLU A 51 -10.04 2.32 -12.16
N ARG A 52 -9.26 1.38 -12.72
CA ARG A 52 -9.61 0.67 -13.95
C ARG A 52 -10.93 -0.10 -13.83
N ALA A 53 -11.18 -0.69 -12.67
CA ALA A 53 -12.41 -1.43 -12.41
C ALA A 53 -13.60 -0.52 -12.03
N ARG A 54 -13.38 0.79 -11.79
CA ARG A 54 -14.40 1.76 -11.38
C ARG A 54 -15.16 1.32 -10.12
N VAL A 55 -14.44 0.79 -9.15
CA VAL A 55 -14.99 0.31 -7.87
C VAL A 55 -14.37 1.03 -6.67
N PRO A 56 -15.04 1.02 -5.50
CA PRO A 56 -14.49 1.63 -4.29
C PRO A 56 -13.18 0.95 -3.84
N ILE A 57 -12.31 1.77 -3.23
CA ILE A 57 -11.14 1.30 -2.48
C ILE A 57 -11.24 1.72 -1.02
N VAL A 58 -10.86 0.82 -0.11
CA VAL A 58 -10.77 1.07 1.34
C VAL A 58 -9.31 1.03 1.76
N CYS A 59 -8.84 2.09 2.40
CA CYS A 59 -7.43 2.27 2.77
C CYS A 59 -7.30 2.35 4.29
N ILE A 60 -6.55 1.44 4.90
CA ILE A 60 -6.22 1.47 6.33
C ILE A 60 -4.77 1.92 6.50
N TRP A 61 -4.62 3.12 7.06
CA TRP A 61 -3.33 3.75 7.34
C TRP A 61 -2.94 3.48 8.79
N ASP A 62 -1.95 2.62 8.98
CA ASP A 62 -1.38 2.26 10.27
C ASP A 62 0.15 2.18 10.13
N GLY A 63 0.74 3.30 9.73
CA GLY A 63 2.15 3.40 9.39
C GLY A 63 2.76 4.72 9.83
N GLY A 64 4.05 4.67 10.19
CA GLY A 64 4.82 5.79 10.71
C GLY A 64 5.31 6.81 9.68
N GLY A 65 4.85 6.75 8.42
CA GLY A 65 5.25 7.65 7.34
C GLY A 65 6.34 7.07 6.42
N GLN A 66 7.20 7.93 5.86
CA GLN A 66 8.25 7.52 4.93
C GLN A 66 9.33 6.68 5.64
N ARG A 67 9.81 5.64 4.97
CA ARG A 67 10.97 4.88 5.44
C ARG A 67 12.26 5.65 5.21
N ALA A 68 12.76 6.33 6.25
CA ALA A 68 13.89 7.26 6.16
C ALA A 68 15.18 6.66 5.59
N HIS A 69 15.41 5.35 5.80
CA HIS A 69 16.61 4.64 5.33
C HIS A 69 16.60 4.35 3.82
N ASP A 70 15.44 4.43 3.16
CA ASP A 70 15.32 4.23 1.70
C ASP A 70 15.60 5.53 0.91
N GLY A 71 15.89 6.64 1.60
CA GLY A 71 16.25 7.93 0.98
C GLY A 71 15.09 8.64 0.28
N TYR A 72 15.40 9.64 -0.54
CA TYR A 72 14.41 10.49 -1.23
C TYR A 72 13.68 9.82 -2.41
N ILE A 73 14.01 8.56 -2.73
CA ILE A 73 13.60 7.91 -3.99
C ILE A 73 12.07 7.90 -4.17
N HIS A 74 11.30 7.78 -3.07
CA HIS A 74 9.84 7.77 -3.15
C HIS A 74 9.19 9.16 -3.32
N TRP A 75 9.80 10.24 -2.81
CA TRP A 75 9.18 11.58 -2.85
C TRP A 75 8.96 12.09 -4.28
N LEU A 76 9.75 11.62 -5.24
CA LEU A 76 9.67 11.97 -6.66
C LEU A 76 8.58 11.19 -7.43
N LEU A 77 7.97 10.15 -6.85
CA LEU A 77 6.91 9.37 -7.51
C LEU A 77 5.51 9.99 -7.35
N LEU A 78 5.40 11.11 -6.63
CA LEU A 78 4.16 11.84 -6.38
C LEU A 78 4.04 13.14 -7.21
N GLU A 79 4.98 13.39 -8.12
CA GLU A 79 4.90 14.42 -9.16
C GLU A 79 4.77 13.79 -10.55
#